data_AF-A0A2Z3GU48-F1
#
_entry.id   AF-A0A2Z3GU48-F1
#
_cell.length_a   1.000
_cell.length_b   1.000
_cell.length_c   1.000
_cell.angle_alpha   90.00
_cell.angle_beta   90.00
_cell.angle_gamma   90.00
#
_symmetry.space_group_name_H-M   'P 1'
#
loop_
_entity.id
_entity.type
_entity.pdbx_description
1 polymer ?
#
loop_
_entity_poly.entity_id
_entity_poly.type
_entity_poly.pdbx_seq_one_letter_code
_entity_poly.pdbx_strand_id
1 'polypeptide(L)'
;MQLFCPKCQAAHAGTQRCPRCGGLLLLPHETDAAVAPQPLEPAPEPPAPAPLGRVAVGAVFALGLYLGLRKFAMGVVLAAHPDPDALWNSFDGLLVVGGLQIATVIFGAVLAAAGRRGGFVFGATVGAVCGALFLGAELVAGAPARDLVLYLQPLVLVAVGGVAGVFATRVWGAVPVLDMPVPEPHKLSSLRFAAATSNDSGRPTAWARVLVGAALMVASVACADQVRKQAQRYSEGALKVGTVGQARFITWQVAMLGLLGGAGLAGANTGAGPRHGLLAGGIAGVGVLGATAARGEALVPVAFWLDKLSLGELAPTEPAAVAGALVGVALAGLVGGWLGGSLFQPLAPEGMRGFRSGRD
;
A
#
# COMPACT_ATOMS: atom_id res chain seq x y z
N MET A 1 -17.74 -7.77 28.52
CA MET A 1 -18.75 -8.00 27.47
C MET A 1 -18.53 -7.01 26.36
N GLN A 2 -18.45 -7.47 25.11
CA GLN A 2 -18.40 -6.58 23.94
C GLN A 2 -19.83 -6.20 23.57
N LEU A 3 -20.11 -4.91 23.49
CA LEU A 3 -21.38 -4.36 23.02
C LEU A 3 -21.16 -3.81 21.61
N PHE A 4 -22.15 -4.00 20.74
CA PHE A 4 -22.01 -3.67 19.33
C PHE A 4 -22.77 -2.41 18.97
N CYS A 5 -22.13 -1.51 18.22
CA CYS A 5 -22.83 -0.32 17.72
C CYS A 5 -23.46 -0.61 16.35
N PRO A 6 -24.80 -0.60 16.21
CA PRO A 6 -25.43 -0.81 14.91
C PRO A 6 -25.10 0.30 13.89
N LYS A 7 -24.87 1.54 14.37
CA LYS A 7 -24.44 2.65 13.52
C LYS A 7 -22.97 2.59 13.12
N CYS A 8 -22.09 2.21 14.04
CA CYS A 8 -20.64 2.23 13.78
C CYS A 8 -20.09 0.94 13.22
N GLN A 9 -20.87 -0.15 13.29
CA GLN A 9 -20.42 -1.49 12.94
C GLN A 9 -19.11 -1.86 13.68
N ALA A 10 -19.02 -1.47 14.95
CA ALA A 10 -17.84 -1.63 15.78
C ALA A 10 -18.22 -2.19 17.15
N ALA A 11 -17.41 -3.13 17.63
CA ALA A 11 -17.50 -3.65 18.98
C ALA A 11 -16.75 -2.73 19.95
N HIS A 12 -17.36 -2.44 21.09
CA HIS A 12 -16.77 -1.66 22.16
C HIS A 12 -16.89 -2.45 23.47
N ALA A 13 -15.81 -2.47 24.25
CA ALA A 13 -15.81 -3.09 25.57
C ALA A 13 -16.06 -2.03 26.65
N GLY A 14 -17.00 -2.29 27.56
CA GLY A 14 -17.13 -1.52 28.81
C GLY A 14 -17.87 -0.17 28.72
N THR A 15 -18.48 0.18 27.59
CA THR A 15 -19.35 1.37 27.50
C THR A 15 -20.74 0.97 27.00
N GLN A 16 -21.82 1.60 27.49
CA GLN A 16 -23.18 1.38 26.98
C GLN A 16 -23.50 2.26 25.76
N ARG A 17 -22.72 3.32 25.55
CA ARG A 17 -22.80 4.18 24.37
C ARG A 17 -21.53 4.06 23.57
N CYS A 18 -21.68 4.07 22.26
CA CYS A 18 -20.56 4.04 21.35
C CYS A 18 -19.75 5.33 21.51
N PRO A 19 -18.44 5.26 21.81
CA PRO A 19 -17.61 6.45 21.94
C PRO A 19 -17.45 7.22 20.61
N ARG A 20 -17.83 6.61 19.47
CA ARG A 20 -17.78 7.26 18.16
C ARG A 20 -19.05 8.02 17.79
N CYS A 21 -20.23 7.41 17.93
CA CYS A 21 -21.50 8.04 17.51
C CYS A 21 -22.44 8.42 18.65
N GLY A 22 -22.11 8.07 19.90
CA GLY A 22 -23.00 8.23 21.06
C GLY A 22 -24.23 7.32 21.05
N GLY A 23 -24.42 6.50 20.00
CA GLY A 23 -25.52 5.54 19.90
C GLY A 23 -25.43 4.44 20.94
N LEU A 24 -26.58 3.89 21.33
CA LEU A 24 -26.62 2.77 22.26
C LEU A 24 -25.91 1.56 21.64
N LEU A 25 -25.09 0.90 22.45
CA LEU A 25 -24.47 -0.36 22.08
C LEU A 25 -25.39 -1.49 22.52
N LEU A 26 -25.69 -2.41 21.62
CA LEU A 26 -26.62 -3.51 21.84
C LEU A 26 -25.85 -4.81 22.08
N LEU A 27 -26.40 -5.70 22.89
CA LEU A 27 -25.92 -7.08 22.92
C LEU A 27 -26.42 -7.83 21.68
N PRO A 28 -25.63 -8.73 21.07
CA PRO A 28 -26.04 -9.47 19.88
C PRO A 28 -27.35 -10.27 20.02
N HIS A 29 -27.73 -10.65 21.25
CA HIS A 29 -28.98 -11.39 21.49
C HIS A 29 -30.20 -10.48 21.73
N GLU A 30 -29.99 -9.19 22.03
CA GLU A 30 -31.09 -8.23 22.20
C GLU A 30 -31.68 -7.83 20.84
N THR A 31 -30.94 -7.99 19.74
CA THR A 31 -31.43 -7.75 18.38
C THR A 31 -32.38 -8.85 17.88
N ASP A 32 -32.29 -10.06 18.41
CA ASP A 32 -33.02 -11.22 17.88
C ASP A 32 -34.45 -11.36 18.43
N ALA A 33 -34.74 -10.74 19.58
CA ALA A 33 -35.96 -11.05 20.34
C ALA A 33 -37.21 -10.24 19.96
N ALA A 34 -37.10 -9.16 19.16
CA ALA A 34 -38.17 -8.15 19.11
C ALA A 34 -39.12 -8.21 17.90
N VAL A 35 -38.77 -8.80 16.76
CA VAL A 35 -39.62 -8.74 15.55
C VAL A 35 -39.46 -10.01 14.71
N ALA A 36 -40.57 -10.70 14.42
CA ALA A 36 -40.56 -11.81 13.48
C ALA A 36 -40.05 -11.31 12.12
N PRO A 37 -39.00 -11.93 11.53
CA PRO A 37 -38.39 -11.43 10.30
C PRO A 37 -39.41 -11.46 9.17
N GLN A 38 -39.84 -10.28 8.72
CA GLN A 38 -40.44 -10.20 7.39
C GLN A 38 -39.34 -10.50 6.37
N PRO A 39 -39.60 -11.34 5.35
CA PRO A 39 -38.64 -11.60 4.29
C PRO A 39 -38.44 -10.33 3.47
N LEU A 40 -37.51 -9.48 3.91
CA LEU A 40 -37.01 -8.39 3.08
C LEU A 40 -36.20 -8.97 1.94
N GLU A 41 -36.40 -8.37 0.78
CA GLU A 41 -35.48 -8.51 -0.34
C GLU A 41 -34.07 -8.14 0.16
N PRO A 42 -33.09 -9.05 0.05
CA PRO A 42 -31.77 -8.84 0.63
C PRO A 42 -31.17 -7.56 0.02
N ALA A 43 -30.84 -6.61 0.89
CA ALA A 43 -30.13 -5.41 0.46
C ALA A 43 -28.86 -5.84 -0.30
N PRO A 44 -28.54 -5.21 -1.44
CA PRO A 44 -27.36 -5.57 -2.22
C PRO A 44 -26.13 -5.48 -1.32
N GLU A 45 -25.45 -6.61 -1.13
CA GLU A 45 -24.27 -6.67 -0.28
C GLU A 45 -23.23 -5.65 -0.79
N PRO A 46 -22.63 -4.83 0.09
CA PRO A 46 -21.57 -3.94 -0.32
C PRO A 46 -20.46 -4.77 -0.96
N PRO A 47 -19.92 -4.35 -2.13
CA PRO A 47 -18.95 -5.15 -2.86
C PRO A 47 -17.75 -5.46 -1.97
N ALA A 48 -17.54 -6.75 -1.70
CA ALA A 48 -16.42 -7.19 -0.89
C ALA A 48 -15.11 -6.70 -1.54
N PRO A 49 -14.15 -6.19 -0.76
CA PRO A 49 -12.87 -5.77 -1.31
C PRO A 49 -12.23 -6.94 -2.06
N ALA A 50 -11.83 -6.69 -3.31
CA ALA A 50 -11.35 -7.72 -4.21
C ALA A 50 -10.16 -8.46 -3.58
N PRO A 51 -10.24 -9.80 -3.43
CA PRO A 51 -9.19 -10.59 -2.76
C PRO A 51 -7.83 -10.42 -3.44
N LEU A 52 -7.83 -10.28 -4.77
CA LEU A 52 -6.63 -10.07 -5.58
C LEU A 52 -5.89 -8.78 -5.23
N GLY A 53 -6.61 -7.70 -4.86
CA GLY A 53 -5.97 -6.43 -4.53
C GLY A 53 -5.02 -6.57 -3.34
N ARG A 54 -5.42 -7.32 -2.30
CA ARG A 54 -4.58 -7.56 -1.12
C ARG A 54 -3.39 -8.46 -1.40
N VAL A 55 -3.58 -9.49 -2.23
CA VAL A 55 -2.47 -10.34 -2.68
C VAL A 55 -1.44 -9.51 -3.45
N ALA A 56 -1.91 -8.64 -4.35
CA ALA A 56 -1.03 -7.72 -5.09
C ALA A 56 -0.28 -6.77 -4.16
N VAL A 57 -0.94 -6.14 -3.17
CA VAL A 57 -0.26 -5.33 -2.14
C VAL A 57 0.82 -6.15 -1.43
N GLY A 58 0.46 -7.32 -0.91
CA GLY A 58 1.38 -8.19 -0.17
C GLY A 58 2.60 -8.60 -1.00
N ALA A 59 2.39 -9.01 -2.26
CA ALA A 59 3.46 -9.39 -3.16
C ALA A 59 4.39 -8.21 -3.52
N VAL A 60 3.83 -7.04 -3.80
CA VAL A 60 4.63 -5.83 -4.09
C VAL A 60 5.50 -5.45 -2.90
N PHE A 61 4.95 -5.47 -1.68
CA PHE A 61 5.73 -5.18 -0.47
C PHE A 61 6.79 -6.25 -0.20
N ALA A 62 6.48 -7.55 -0.39
CA ALA A 62 7.46 -8.62 -0.26
C ALA A 62 8.64 -8.47 -1.24
N LEU A 63 8.34 -8.22 -2.52
CA LEU A 63 9.37 -8.02 -3.55
C LEU A 63 10.22 -6.77 -3.27
N GLY A 64 9.58 -5.65 -2.94
CA GLY A 64 10.26 -4.40 -2.60
C GLY A 64 11.18 -4.56 -1.39
N LEU A 65 10.67 -5.20 -0.32
CA LEU A 65 11.46 -5.50 0.86
C LEU A 65 12.62 -6.44 0.55
N TYR A 66 12.42 -7.45 -0.29
CA TYR A 66 13.47 -8.38 -0.70
C TYR A 66 14.60 -7.64 -1.44
N LEU A 67 14.26 -6.81 -2.41
CA LEU A 67 15.26 -6.03 -3.15
C LEU A 67 16.03 -5.08 -2.22
N GLY A 68 15.35 -4.43 -1.28
CA GLY A 68 15.97 -3.59 -0.26
C GLY A 68 16.94 -4.36 0.62
N LEU A 69 16.48 -5.47 1.21
CA LEU A 69 17.30 -6.31 2.09
C LEU A 69 18.45 -6.99 1.35
N ARG A 70 18.26 -7.43 0.10
CA ARG A 70 19.33 -8.02 -0.73
C ARG A 70 20.42 -6.98 -1.01
N LYS A 71 20.06 -5.73 -1.31
CA LYS A 71 21.04 -4.65 -1.50
C LYS A 71 21.75 -4.28 -0.20
N PHE A 72 21.03 -4.29 0.92
CA PHE A 72 21.62 -4.11 2.24
C PHE A 72 22.64 -5.21 2.56
N ALA A 73 22.26 -6.48 2.37
CA ALA A 73 23.14 -7.63 2.57
C ALA A 73 24.39 -7.56 1.67
N MET A 74 24.22 -7.17 0.40
CA MET A 74 25.35 -6.93 -0.50
C MET A 74 26.30 -5.85 0.03
N GLY A 75 25.78 -4.75 0.58
CA GLY A 75 26.59 -3.72 1.22
C GLY A 75 27.37 -4.26 2.42
N VAL A 76 26.73 -5.06 3.28
CA VAL A 76 27.39 -5.69 4.44
C VAL A 76 28.49 -6.66 3.99
N VAL A 77 28.21 -7.51 3.00
CA VAL A 77 29.19 -8.48 2.47
C VAL A 77 30.40 -7.77 1.89
N LEU A 78 30.19 -6.72 1.08
CA LEU A 78 31.28 -5.92 0.51
C LEU A 78 32.10 -5.19 1.57
N ALA A 79 31.51 -4.85 2.72
CA ALA A 79 32.22 -4.20 3.82
C ALA A 79 33.00 -5.19 4.69
N ALA A 80 32.49 -6.41 4.86
CA ALA A 80 33.02 -7.39 5.80
C ALA A 80 33.94 -8.45 5.18
N HIS A 81 33.80 -8.73 3.88
CA HIS A 81 34.51 -9.83 3.22
C HIS A 81 35.46 -9.33 2.11
N PRO A 82 36.72 -9.79 2.08
CA PRO A 82 37.68 -9.41 1.04
C PRO A 82 37.35 -10.03 -0.34
N ASP A 83 36.68 -11.18 -0.35
CA ASP A 83 36.21 -11.87 -1.55
C ASP A 83 34.69 -12.07 -1.46
N PRO A 84 33.89 -11.09 -1.94
CA PRO A 84 32.43 -11.17 -1.88
C PRO A 84 31.87 -12.25 -2.82
N ASP A 85 32.56 -12.55 -3.91
CA ASP A 85 32.10 -13.51 -4.92
C ASP A 85 32.17 -14.94 -4.38
N ALA A 86 33.20 -15.27 -3.59
CA ALA A 86 33.28 -16.55 -2.90
C ALA A 86 32.07 -16.78 -1.97
N LEU A 87 31.61 -15.75 -1.25
CA LEU A 87 30.45 -15.87 -0.35
C LEU A 87 29.15 -16.09 -1.13
N TRP A 88 28.90 -15.33 -2.20
CA TRP A 88 27.65 -15.48 -2.98
C TRP A 88 27.56 -16.81 -3.72
N ASN A 89 28.70 -17.43 -4.05
CA ASN A 89 28.78 -18.75 -4.66
C ASN A 89 28.85 -19.90 -3.63
N SER A 90 28.85 -19.59 -2.33
CA SER A 90 28.89 -20.57 -1.25
C SER A 90 27.50 -20.96 -0.76
N PHE A 91 27.44 -22.01 0.05
CA PHE A 91 26.22 -22.40 0.77
C PHE A 91 25.70 -21.29 1.69
N ASP A 92 26.59 -20.49 2.30
CA ASP A 92 26.19 -19.37 3.16
C ASP A 92 25.47 -18.27 2.36
N GLY A 93 25.94 -17.98 1.15
CA GLY A 93 25.25 -17.06 0.23
C GLY A 93 23.84 -17.54 -0.11
N LEU A 94 23.68 -18.84 -0.37
CA LEU A 94 22.37 -19.46 -0.60
C LEU A 94 21.46 -19.33 0.64
N LEU A 95 21.98 -19.60 1.83
CA LEU A 95 21.23 -19.44 3.09
C LEU A 95 20.80 -17.98 3.33
N VAL A 96 21.67 -17.02 3.05
CA VAL A 96 21.35 -15.58 3.16
C VAL A 96 20.22 -15.22 2.18
N VAL A 97 20.33 -15.61 0.91
CA VAL A 97 19.30 -15.30 -0.10
C VAL A 97 17.96 -15.97 0.25
N GLY A 98 17.97 -17.25 0.60
CA GLY A 98 16.78 -18.01 0.98
C GLY A 98 16.12 -17.44 2.24
N GLY A 99 16.92 -17.10 3.26
CA GLY A 99 16.45 -16.46 4.49
C GLY A 99 15.79 -15.11 4.23
N LEU A 100 16.38 -14.28 3.35
CA LEU A 100 15.79 -13.00 2.95
C LEU A 100 14.46 -13.17 2.21
N GLN A 101 14.36 -14.12 1.27
CA GLN A 101 13.11 -14.40 0.55
C GLN A 101 12.01 -14.90 1.50
N ILE A 102 12.34 -15.78 2.44
CA ILE A 102 11.42 -16.28 3.47
C ILE A 102 10.90 -15.11 4.31
N ALA A 103 11.79 -14.27 4.84
CA ALA A 103 11.42 -13.15 5.70
C ALA A 103 10.47 -12.17 4.97
N THR A 104 10.73 -11.89 3.69
CA THR A 104 9.94 -10.93 2.93
C THR A 104 8.59 -11.48 2.50
N VAL A 105 8.52 -12.77 2.13
CA VAL A 105 7.25 -13.46 1.87
C VAL A 105 6.40 -13.54 3.11
N ILE A 106 6.97 -13.81 4.29
CA ILE A 106 6.24 -13.75 5.57
C ILE A 106 5.61 -12.37 5.75
N PHE A 107 6.39 -11.30 5.56
CA PHE A 107 5.90 -9.93 5.70
C PHE A 107 4.73 -9.63 4.74
N GLY A 108 4.88 -9.95 3.44
CA GLY A 108 3.83 -9.74 2.45
C GLY A 108 2.57 -10.59 2.70
N ALA A 109 2.75 -11.85 3.10
CA ALA A 109 1.67 -12.77 3.43
C ALA A 109 0.87 -12.29 4.64
N VAL A 110 1.54 -11.80 5.69
CA VAL A 110 0.90 -11.22 6.87
C VAL A 110 0.03 -10.03 6.48
N LEU A 111 0.56 -9.11 5.67
CA LEU A 111 -0.20 -7.95 5.17
C LEU A 111 -1.43 -8.36 4.35
N ALA A 112 -1.29 -9.34 3.46
CA ALA A 112 -2.40 -9.80 2.62
C ALA A 112 -3.50 -10.50 3.42
N ALA A 113 -3.11 -11.31 4.41
CA ALA A 113 -4.02 -12.16 5.18
C ALA A 113 -4.68 -11.46 6.39
N ALA A 114 -4.11 -10.37 6.91
CA ALA A 114 -4.61 -9.69 8.11
C ALA A 114 -6.10 -9.32 8.00
N GLY A 115 -6.92 -9.74 8.97
CA GLY A 115 -8.35 -9.43 9.03
C GLY A 115 -9.24 -10.22 8.06
N ARG A 116 -8.79 -11.36 7.51
CA ARG A 116 -9.59 -12.18 6.58
C ARG A 116 -9.86 -13.59 7.10
N ARG A 117 -10.98 -14.17 6.64
CA ARG A 117 -11.23 -15.61 6.74
C ARG A 117 -10.42 -16.29 5.61
N GLY A 118 -9.69 -17.35 5.93
CA GLY A 118 -8.86 -18.06 4.94
C GLY A 118 -7.44 -17.51 4.77
N GLY A 119 -6.77 -17.14 5.87
CA GLY A 119 -5.41 -16.59 5.84
C GLY A 119 -4.39 -17.44 5.09
N PHE A 120 -4.52 -18.76 5.17
CA PHE A 120 -3.66 -19.69 4.43
C PHE A 120 -3.70 -19.42 2.92
N VAL A 121 -4.89 -19.25 2.33
CA VAL A 121 -5.03 -19.03 0.88
C VAL A 121 -4.34 -17.72 0.49
N PHE A 122 -4.63 -16.61 1.18
CA PHE A 122 -3.98 -15.32 0.87
C PHE A 122 -2.47 -15.38 0.98
N GLY A 123 -1.95 -15.98 2.06
CA GLY A 123 -0.52 -16.11 2.28
C GLY A 123 0.16 -17.04 1.28
N ALA A 124 -0.45 -18.18 0.97
CA ALA A 124 0.04 -19.13 -0.02
C ALA A 124 0.08 -18.51 -1.42
N THR A 125 -0.93 -17.71 -1.80
CA THR A 125 -0.93 -17.01 -3.09
C THR A 125 0.16 -15.95 -3.16
N VAL A 126 0.42 -15.20 -2.09
CA VAL A 126 1.58 -14.27 -2.04
C VAL A 126 2.88 -15.05 -2.20
N GLY A 127 3.06 -16.15 -1.47
CA GLY A 127 4.23 -17.03 -1.58
C GLY A 127 4.41 -17.60 -2.99
N ALA A 128 3.31 -18.00 -3.65
CA ALA A 128 3.33 -18.50 -5.03
C ALA A 128 3.78 -17.41 -6.02
N VAL A 129 3.20 -16.21 -5.92
CA VAL A 129 3.53 -15.09 -6.81
C VAL A 129 4.99 -14.67 -6.63
N CYS A 130 5.44 -14.48 -5.38
CA CYS A 130 6.83 -14.11 -5.11
C CYS A 130 7.80 -15.23 -5.51
N GLY A 131 7.49 -16.48 -5.20
CA GLY A 131 8.32 -17.64 -5.55
C GLY A 131 8.46 -17.82 -7.07
N ALA A 132 7.38 -17.67 -7.82
CA ALA A 132 7.41 -17.70 -9.29
C ALA A 132 8.27 -16.56 -9.87
N LEU A 133 8.16 -15.35 -9.31
CA LEU A 133 8.97 -14.21 -9.75
C LEU A 133 10.46 -14.36 -9.41
N PHE A 134 10.78 -14.91 -8.24
CA PHE A 134 12.17 -15.22 -7.89
C PHE A 134 12.75 -16.31 -8.79
N LEU A 135 12.01 -17.40 -9.01
CA LEU A 135 12.41 -18.46 -9.95
C LEU A 135 12.64 -17.88 -11.36
N GLY A 136 11.70 -17.07 -11.86
CA GLY A 136 11.82 -16.41 -13.16
C GLY A 136 13.06 -15.50 -13.24
N ALA A 137 13.34 -14.74 -12.18
CA ALA A 137 14.51 -13.88 -12.12
C ALA A 137 15.83 -14.67 -12.17
N GLU A 138 15.93 -15.79 -11.46
CA GLU A 138 17.11 -16.65 -11.47
C GLU A 138 17.30 -17.35 -12.84
N LEU A 139 16.22 -17.82 -13.47
CA LEU A 139 16.27 -18.41 -14.81
C LEU A 139 16.74 -17.37 -15.86
N VAL A 140 16.25 -16.13 -15.78
CA VAL A 140 16.69 -15.03 -16.65
C VAL A 140 18.14 -14.64 -16.38
N ALA A 141 18.61 -14.77 -15.14
CA ALA A 141 20.02 -14.55 -14.79
C ALA A 141 20.95 -15.69 -15.26
N GLY A 142 20.42 -16.76 -15.87
CA GLY A 142 21.21 -17.86 -16.42
C GLY A 142 21.44 -19.02 -15.46
N ALA A 143 20.67 -19.12 -14.37
CA ALA A 143 20.73 -20.29 -13.49
C ALA A 143 20.43 -21.57 -14.28
N PRO A 144 21.20 -22.66 -14.09
CA PRO A 144 21.00 -23.88 -14.85
C PRO A 144 19.67 -24.55 -14.47
N ALA A 145 18.79 -24.76 -15.47
CA ALA A 145 17.46 -25.35 -15.30
C ALA A 145 17.45 -26.81 -14.78
N ARG A 146 18.61 -27.42 -14.55
CA ARG A 146 18.73 -28.75 -13.94
C ARG A 146 18.84 -28.72 -12.43
N ASP A 147 19.02 -27.55 -11.82
CA ASP A 147 19.19 -27.42 -10.38
C ASP A 147 17.84 -27.59 -9.68
N LEU A 148 17.62 -28.80 -9.16
CA LEU A 148 16.37 -29.19 -8.51
C LEU A 148 15.99 -28.27 -7.33
N VAL A 149 16.99 -27.66 -6.67
CA VAL A 149 16.81 -26.69 -5.60
C VAL A 149 16.01 -25.47 -6.07
N LEU A 150 16.21 -25.02 -7.31
CA LEU A 150 15.53 -23.87 -7.89
C LEU A 150 14.01 -24.09 -7.97
N TYR A 151 13.58 -25.31 -8.29
CA TYR A 151 12.16 -25.67 -8.40
C TYR A 151 11.50 -25.96 -7.05
N LEU A 152 12.28 -26.30 -6.04
CA LEU A 152 11.77 -26.52 -4.68
C LEU A 152 11.45 -25.20 -3.98
N GLN A 153 12.21 -24.14 -4.29
CA GLN A 153 12.09 -22.83 -3.65
C GLN A 153 10.65 -22.23 -3.72
N PRO A 154 9.94 -22.19 -4.88
CA PRO A 154 8.57 -21.72 -4.91
C PRO A 154 7.62 -22.50 -3.99
N LEU A 155 7.76 -23.82 -3.92
CA LEU A 155 6.92 -24.67 -3.06
C LEU A 155 7.14 -24.36 -1.58
N VAL A 156 8.40 -24.15 -1.19
CA VAL A 156 8.74 -23.72 0.18
C VAL A 156 8.12 -22.35 0.48
N LEU A 157 8.21 -21.38 -0.43
CA LEU A 157 7.64 -20.04 -0.22
C LEU A 157 6.11 -20.06 -0.17
N VAL A 158 5.44 -20.93 -0.91
CA VAL A 158 3.99 -21.17 -0.80
C VAL A 158 3.63 -21.69 0.59
N ALA A 159 4.34 -22.71 1.08
CA ALA A 159 4.09 -23.26 2.41
C ALA A 159 4.34 -22.23 3.52
N VAL A 160 5.48 -21.53 3.48
CA VAL A 160 5.84 -20.46 4.42
C VAL A 160 4.80 -19.33 4.39
N GLY A 161 4.44 -18.86 3.19
CA GLY A 161 3.42 -17.83 3.02
C GLY A 161 2.07 -18.26 3.61
N GLY A 162 1.65 -19.50 3.36
CA GLY A 162 0.42 -20.06 3.92
C GLY A 162 0.43 -20.09 5.44
N VAL A 163 1.51 -20.55 6.07
CA VAL A 163 1.67 -20.57 7.54
C VAL A 163 1.64 -19.16 8.12
N ALA A 164 2.37 -18.22 7.51
CA ALA A 164 2.37 -16.81 7.92
C ALA A 164 0.97 -16.19 7.80
N GLY A 165 0.22 -16.54 6.75
CA GLY A 165 -1.16 -16.10 6.58
C GLY A 165 -2.11 -16.63 7.66
N VAL A 166 -1.97 -17.89 8.06
CA VAL A 166 -2.73 -18.45 9.20
C VAL A 166 -2.42 -17.68 10.48
N PHE A 167 -1.12 -17.47 10.78
CA PHE A 167 -0.70 -16.69 11.94
C PHE A 167 -1.29 -15.27 11.94
N ALA A 168 -1.23 -14.58 10.80
CA ALA A 168 -1.80 -13.24 10.65
C ALA A 168 -3.30 -13.21 10.94
N THR A 169 -4.05 -14.21 10.49
CA THR A 169 -5.50 -14.28 10.80
C THR A 169 -5.82 -14.65 12.24
N ARG A 170 -4.88 -15.24 12.99
CA ARG A 170 -5.06 -15.48 14.42
C ARG A 170 -4.77 -14.23 15.25
N VAL A 171 -3.74 -13.48 14.88
CA VAL A 171 -3.38 -12.23 15.56
C VAL A 171 -4.36 -11.10 15.20
N TRP A 172 -4.69 -10.96 13.92
CA TRP A 172 -5.65 -9.99 13.39
C TRP A 172 -6.87 -10.74 12.86
N GLY A 173 -7.64 -11.33 13.77
CA GLY A 173 -8.89 -12.02 13.48
C GLY A 173 -9.78 -11.23 12.51
N ALA A 174 -10.39 -11.94 11.55
CA ALA A 174 -11.44 -11.34 10.74
C ALA A 174 -12.54 -10.85 11.68
N VAL A 175 -12.94 -9.58 11.51
CA VAL A 175 -14.11 -9.07 12.22
C VAL A 175 -15.28 -9.97 11.81
N PRO A 176 -15.97 -10.63 12.76
CA PRO A 176 -17.11 -11.45 12.42
C PRO A 176 -18.12 -10.56 11.70
N VAL A 177 -18.52 -10.98 10.49
CA VAL A 177 -19.69 -10.39 9.84
C VAL A 177 -20.85 -10.78 10.75
N LEU A 178 -21.29 -9.81 11.54
CA LEU A 178 -22.50 -9.93 12.34
C LEU A 178 -23.63 -9.62 11.37
N ASP A 179 -24.37 -10.65 10.96
CA ASP A 179 -25.63 -10.51 10.27
C ASP A 179 -26.65 -9.95 11.25
N MET A 180 -26.52 -8.67 11.55
CA MET A 180 -27.51 -7.99 12.35
C MET A 180 -28.68 -7.67 11.44
N PRO A 181 -29.91 -8.08 11.80
CA PRO A 181 -31.08 -7.61 11.09
C PRO A 181 -31.07 -6.08 11.15
N VAL A 182 -30.98 -5.43 10.00
CA VAL A 182 -31.13 -3.98 9.92
C VAL A 182 -32.60 -3.73 10.28
N PRO A 183 -32.90 -3.08 11.42
CA PRO A 183 -34.29 -2.88 11.82
C PRO A 183 -34.99 -2.10 10.72
N GLU A 184 -36.10 -2.64 10.20
CA GLU A 184 -36.88 -1.92 9.22
C GLU A 184 -37.30 -0.57 9.80
N PRO A 185 -37.14 0.52 9.04
CA PRO A 185 -37.61 1.83 9.47
C PRO A 185 -39.15 1.83 9.49
N HIS A 186 -39.74 1.46 10.63
CA HIS A 186 -41.17 1.59 10.88
C HIS A 186 -41.64 3.02 10.56
N LYS A 187 -42.79 3.14 9.88
CA LYS A 187 -43.34 4.42 9.38
C LYS A 187 -43.51 5.50 10.47
N LEU A 188 -43.54 5.12 11.74
CA LEU A 188 -43.71 6.01 12.89
C LEU A 188 -42.39 6.31 13.64
N SER A 189 -41.29 5.68 13.23
CA SER A 189 -39.97 5.95 13.78
C SER A 189 -39.41 7.23 13.17
N SER A 190 -39.17 8.24 14.02
CA SER A 190 -38.50 9.49 13.66
C SER A 190 -37.09 9.28 13.05
N LEU A 191 -36.58 8.04 13.02
CA LEU A 191 -35.35 7.65 12.34
C LEU A 191 -35.46 7.63 10.80
N ARG A 192 -36.66 7.75 10.21
CA ARG A 192 -36.83 7.90 8.75
C ARG A 192 -36.19 9.15 8.15
N PHE A 193 -35.90 10.17 8.96
CA PHE A 193 -35.21 11.37 8.47
C PHE A 193 -33.74 11.12 8.07
N ALA A 194 -33.13 10.00 8.46
CA ALA A 194 -31.73 9.70 8.15
C ALA A 194 -31.52 8.61 7.10
N ALA A 195 -32.56 7.84 6.74
CA ALA A 195 -32.53 6.84 5.67
C ALA A 195 -32.97 7.44 4.31
N ALA A 196 -32.94 8.77 4.19
CA ALA A 196 -33.04 9.44 2.91
C ALA A 196 -31.94 8.87 2.03
N THR A 197 -32.37 8.17 0.97
CA THR A 197 -31.61 7.77 -0.21
C THR A 197 -30.25 8.44 -0.21
N SER A 198 -29.19 7.70 0.16
CA SER A 198 -27.84 8.16 -0.09
C SER A 198 -27.75 8.24 -1.60
N ASN A 199 -28.12 9.40 -2.15
CA ASN A 199 -27.76 9.77 -3.50
C ASN A 199 -26.29 9.42 -3.59
N ASP A 200 -25.92 8.70 -4.64
CA ASP A 200 -24.54 8.40 -4.97
C ASP A 200 -23.83 9.69 -5.43
N SER A 201 -24.07 10.80 -4.71
CA SER A 201 -23.34 12.04 -4.79
C SER A 201 -21.93 11.69 -4.37
N GLY A 202 -21.13 11.33 -5.38
CA GLY A 202 -19.84 10.71 -5.21
C GLY A 202 -19.03 11.34 -4.08
N ARG A 203 -18.38 10.48 -3.29
CA ARG A 203 -17.65 10.86 -2.08
C ARG A 203 -16.91 12.19 -2.24
N PRO A 204 -17.08 13.15 -1.31
CA PRO A 204 -16.48 14.47 -1.44
C PRO A 204 -14.95 14.35 -1.46
N THR A 205 -14.32 15.07 -2.38
CA THR A 205 -12.86 15.10 -2.51
C THR A 205 -12.26 15.82 -1.29
N ALA A 206 -11.38 15.14 -0.56
CA ALA A 206 -10.69 15.71 0.59
C ALA A 206 -9.52 16.62 0.14
N TRP A 207 -9.83 17.79 -0.44
CA TRP A 207 -8.87 18.69 -1.08
C TRP A 207 -7.65 19.03 -0.23
N ALA A 208 -7.82 19.28 1.08
CA ALA A 208 -6.69 19.55 1.97
C ALA A 208 -5.65 18.41 1.98
N ARG A 209 -6.09 17.14 2.01
CA ARG A 209 -5.17 15.98 1.96
C ARG A 209 -4.54 15.82 0.58
N VAL A 210 -5.31 16.05 -0.48
CA VAL A 210 -4.80 16.01 -1.85
C VAL A 210 -3.69 17.04 -2.04
N LEU A 211 -3.89 18.26 -1.55
CA LEU A 211 -2.89 19.33 -1.63
C LEU A 211 -1.66 19.05 -0.77
N VAL A 212 -1.83 18.57 0.47
CA VAL A 212 -0.70 18.18 1.33
C VAL A 212 0.09 17.03 0.71
N GLY A 213 -0.61 16.02 0.18
CA GLY A 213 0.01 14.91 -0.55
C GLY A 213 0.80 15.39 -1.76
N ALA A 214 0.20 16.25 -2.59
CA ALA A 214 0.86 16.81 -3.76
C ALA A 214 2.09 17.67 -3.38
N ALA A 215 2.01 18.48 -2.33
CA ALA A 215 3.14 19.27 -1.85
C ALA A 215 4.31 18.37 -1.39
N LEU A 216 4.00 17.29 -0.66
CA LEU A 216 5.00 16.30 -0.24
C LEU A 216 5.66 15.60 -1.44
N MET A 217 4.87 15.25 -2.46
CA MET A 217 5.35 14.66 -3.72
C MET A 217 6.36 15.58 -4.41
N VAL A 218 6.01 16.86 -4.61
CA VAL A 218 6.89 17.87 -5.24
C VAL A 218 8.17 18.07 -4.44
N ALA A 219 8.05 18.26 -3.12
CA ALA A 219 9.20 18.46 -2.24
C ALA A 219 10.15 17.26 -2.29
N SER A 220 9.62 16.04 -2.31
CA SER A 220 10.42 14.81 -2.38
C SER A 220 11.24 14.74 -3.66
N VAL A 221 10.65 15.05 -4.82
CA VAL A 221 11.36 15.06 -6.11
C VAL A 221 12.42 16.17 -6.14
N ALA A 222 12.09 17.36 -5.64
CA ALA A 222 12.98 18.53 -5.65
C ALA A 222 14.19 18.36 -4.71
N CYS A 223 14.01 17.68 -3.57
CA CYS A 223 15.02 17.50 -2.52
C CYS A 223 15.73 16.15 -2.55
N ALA A 224 15.32 15.19 -3.39
CA ALA A 224 15.87 13.83 -3.40
C ALA A 224 17.40 13.78 -3.55
N ASP A 225 17.99 14.63 -4.39
CA ASP A 225 19.45 14.68 -4.57
C ASP A 225 20.17 15.21 -3.32
N GLN A 226 19.56 16.17 -2.62
CA GLN A 226 20.10 16.69 -1.36
C GLN A 226 20.05 15.63 -0.26
N VAL A 227 18.93 14.90 -0.15
CA VAL A 227 18.78 13.77 0.79
C VAL A 227 19.84 12.70 0.52
N ARG A 228 20.06 12.31 -0.74
CA ARG A 228 21.12 11.37 -1.11
C ARG A 228 22.51 11.88 -0.72
N LYS A 229 22.84 13.14 -1.05
CA LYS A 229 24.14 13.75 -0.72
C LYS A 229 24.36 13.82 0.79
N GLN A 230 23.33 14.15 1.56
CA GLN A 230 23.40 14.15 3.02
C GLN A 230 23.62 12.73 3.56
N ALA A 231 22.86 11.75 3.08
CA ALA A 231 23.05 10.34 3.47
C ALA A 231 24.48 9.86 3.18
N GLN A 232 25.07 10.24 2.04
CA GLN A 232 26.47 9.93 1.73
C GLN A 232 27.43 10.59 2.72
N ARG A 233 27.24 11.87 3.03
CA ARG A 233 28.09 12.62 4.00
C ARG A 233 28.05 12.01 5.39
N TYR A 234 26.87 11.62 5.87
CA TYR A 234 26.70 11.03 7.21
C TYR A 234 27.06 9.54 7.28
N SER A 235 27.29 8.88 6.15
CA SER A 235 27.64 7.45 6.12
C SER A 235 29.13 7.16 6.40
N GLU A 236 29.96 8.18 6.59
CA GLU A 236 31.42 8.04 6.80
C GLU A 236 32.13 7.18 5.72
N GLY A 237 31.56 7.14 4.50
CA GLY A 237 32.09 6.34 3.40
C GLY A 237 31.51 4.93 3.28
N ALA A 238 30.53 4.55 4.11
CA ALA A 238 29.78 3.29 3.94
C ALA A 238 28.88 3.33 2.68
N LEU A 239 28.35 4.50 2.30
CA LEU A 239 27.59 4.71 1.05
C LEU A 239 28.49 5.30 -0.05
N LYS A 240 29.51 4.56 -0.47
CA LYS A 240 30.28 4.90 -1.68
C LYS A 240 29.46 4.56 -2.92
N VAL A 241 29.06 5.60 -3.65
CA VAL A 241 28.38 5.43 -4.94
C VAL A 241 29.45 5.46 -6.02
N GLY A 242 29.74 4.29 -6.59
CA GLY A 242 30.87 4.10 -7.51
C GLY A 242 30.65 4.66 -8.91
N THR A 243 29.39 4.91 -9.30
CA THR A 243 29.05 5.40 -10.65
C THR A 243 27.97 6.48 -10.64
N VAL A 244 27.99 7.35 -11.66
CA VAL A 244 26.97 8.39 -11.86
C VAL A 244 25.57 7.76 -12.05
N GLY A 245 25.49 6.64 -12.77
CA GLY A 245 24.24 5.91 -12.99
C GLY A 245 23.63 5.40 -11.68
N GLN A 246 24.44 4.82 -10.79
CA GLN A 246 24.00 4.39 -9.46
C GLN A 246 23.52 5.57 -8.60
N ALA A 247 24.19 6.73 -8.68
CA ALA A 247 23.76 7.93 -7.96
C ALA A 247 22.38 8.40 -8.43
N ARG A 248 22.16 8.47 -9.75
CA ARG A 248 20.88 8.86 -10.35
C ARG A 248 19.77 7.88 -9.96
N PHE A 249 20.06 6.58 -9.97
CA PHE A 249 19.10 5.56 -9.57
C PHE A 249 18.69 5.67 -8.10
N ILE A 250 19.64 5.86 -7.17
CA ILE A 250 19.33 6.05 -5.75
C ILE A 250 18.51 7.33 -5.53
N THR A 251 18.87 8.43 -6.20
CA THR A 251 18.08 9.68 -6.16
C THR A 251 16.65 9.45 -6.67
N TRP A 252 16.48 8.68 -7.74
CA TRP A 252 15.15 8.31 -8.25
C TRP A 252 14.36 7.45 -7.26
N GLN A 253 14.98 6.49 -6.58
CA GLN A 253 14.32 5.68 -5.55
C GLN A 253 13.81 6.54 -4.39
N VAL A 254 14.63 7.46 -3.87
CA VAL A 254 14.23 8.40 -2.81
C VAL A 254 13.04 9.25 -3.26
N ALA A 255 13.09 9.78 -4.48
CA ALA A 255 11.98 10.54 -5.05
C ALA A 255 10.70 9.69 -5.18
N MET A 256 10.79 8.46 -5.66
CA MET A 256 9.64 7.57 -5.80
C MET A 256 9.01 7.18 -4.47
N LEU A 257 9.80 6.96 -3.42
CA LEU A 257 9.27 6.72 -2.07
C LEU A 257 8.45 7.93 -1.58
N GLY A 258 8.96 9.14 -1.80
CA GLY A 258 8.22 10.36 -1.45
C GLY A 258 6.98 10.59 -2.32
N LEU A 259 7.03 10.24 -3.61
CA LEU A 259 5.89 10.30 -4.51
C LEU A 259 4.78 9.35 -4.07
N LEU A 260 5.11 8.08 -3.81
CA LEU A 260 4.18 7.07 -3.32
C LEU A 260 3.65 7.42 -1.93
N GLY A 261 4.50 7.94 -1.04
CA GLY A 261 4.12 8.37 0.30
C GLY A 261 3.14 9.55 0.30
N GLY A 262 3.41 10.59 -0.49
CA GLY A 262 2.51 11.74 -0.64
C GLY A 262 1.17 11.36 -1.27
N ALA A 263 1.18 10.53 -2.29
CA ALA A 263 -0.04 10.01 -2.90
C ALA A 263 -0.82 9.07 -1.96
N GLY A 264 -0.12 8.24 -1.19
CA GLY A 264 -0.70 7.39 -0.16
C GLY A 264 -1.36 8.19 0.94
N LEU A 265 -0.74 9.28 1.39
CA LEU A 265 -1.34 10.22 2.34
C LEU A 265 -2.61 10.87 1.78
N ALA A 266 -2.62 11.23 0.49
CA ALA A 266 -3.82 11.76 -0.17
C ALA A 266 -4.96 10.73 -0.23
N GLY A 267 -4.63 9.46 -0.47
CA GLY A 267 -5.60 8.35 -0.51
C GLY A 267 -6.03 7.80 0.85
N ALA A 268 -5.25 8.05 1.91
CA ALA A 268 -5.46 7.49 3.24
C ALA A 268 -6.78 7.92 3.87
N ASN A 269 -7.43 6.99 4.55
CA ASN A 269 -8.75 7.14 5.17
C ASN A 269 -9.84 7.61 4.18
N THR A 270 -9.66 7.30 2.89
CA THR A 270 -10.65 7.53 1.85
C THR A 270 -11.01 6.18 1.22
N GLY A 271 -12.29 5.95 0.94
CA GLY A 271 -12.70 4.83 0.10
C GLY A 271 -12.53 5.12 -1.40
N ALA A 272 -11.83 6.20 -1.76
CA ALA A 272 -11.57 6.63 -3.13
C ALA A 272 -10.08 6.91 -3.32
N GLY A 273 -9.23 6.06 -2.74
CA GLY A 273 -7.78 6.20 -2.73
C GLY A 273 -7.16 6.44 -4.12
N PRO A 274 -7.49 5.64 -5.16
CA PRO A 274 -6.98 5.83 -6.51
C PRO A 274 -7.31 7.22 -7.09
N ARG A 275 -8.54 7.72 -6.87
CA ARG A 275 -8.98 9.04 -7.32
C ARG A 275 -8.18 10.16 -6.65
N HIS A 276 -8.04 10.11 -5.32
CA HIS A 276 -7.28 11.12 -4.58
C HIS A 276 -5.79 11.10 -4.92
N GLY A 277 -5.21 9.91 -5.12
CA GLY A 277 -3.83 9.74 -5.55
C GLY A 277 -3.59 10.27 -6.96
N LEU A 278 -4.50 10.02 -7.90
CA LEU A 278 -4.39 10.56 -9.26
C LEU A 278 -4.51 12.09 -9.28
N LEU A 279 -5.42 12.66 -8.50
CA LEU A 279 -5.54 14.12 -8.34
C LEU A 279 -4.27 14.72 -7.73
N ALA A 280 -3.73 14.11 -6.66
CA ALA A 280 -2.50 14.55 -6.04
C ALA A 280 -1.31 14.44 -7.02
N GLY A 281 -1.24 13.35 -7.78
CA GLY A 281 -0.24 13.13 -8.82
C GLY A 281 -0.32 14.14 -9.96
N GLY A 282 -1.51 14.50 -10.42
CA GLY A 282 -1.67 15.56 -11.43
C GLY A 282 -1.15 16.92 -10.95
N ILE A 283 -1.55 17.33 -9.75
CA ILE A 283 -1.08 18.59 -9.14
C ILE A 283 0.43 18.55 -8.91
N ALA A 284 0.95 17.44 -8.37
CA ALA A 284 2.38 17.26 -8.15
C ALA A 284 3.17 17.25 -9.47
N GLY A 285 2.62 16.66 -10.53
CA GLY A 285 3.23 16.64 -11.86
C GLY A 285 3.45 18.06 -12.39
N VAL A 286 2.42 18.92 -12.30
CA VAL A 286 2.54 20.35 -12.64
C VAL A 286 3.60 21.04 -11.77
N GLY A 287 3.63 20.76 -10.46
CA GLY A 287 4.66 21.31 -9.56
C GLY A 287 6.08 20.86 -9.88
N VAL A 288 6.28 19.58 -10.25
CA VAL A 288 7.58 19.02 -10.65
C VAL A 288 8.05 19.63 -11.97
N LEU A 289 7.15 19.84 -12.93
CA LEU A 289 7.46 20.55 -14.17
C LEU A 289 7.83 22.01 -13.91
N GLY A 290 7.08 22.71 -13.05
CA GLY A 290 7.40 24.08 -12.66
C GLY A 290 8.77 24.19 -12.00
N ALA A 291 9.09 23.28 -11.09
CA ALA A 291 10.41 23.21 -10.45
C ALA A 291 11.54 22.88 -11.45
N THR A 292 11.26 22.05 -12.45
CA THR A 292 12.19 21.72 -13.54
C THR A 292 12.43 22.94 -14.44
N ALA A 293 11.36 23.60 -14.89
CA ALA A 293 11.43 24.80 -15.71
C ALA A 293 12.17 25.94 -15.00
N ALA A 294 11.92 26.14 -13.70
CA ALA A 294 12.59 27.15 -12.89
C ALA A 294 14.10 26.92 -12.75
N ARG A 295 14.57 25.67 -12.82
CA ARG A 295 16.01 25.35 -12.81
C ARG A 295 16.66 25.41 -14.19
N GLY A 296 15.88 25.39 -15.27
CA GLY A 296 16.38 25.30 -16.64
C GLY A 296 16.94 23.92 -17.01
N GLU A 297 16.92 22.96 -16.10
CA GLU A 297 17.39 21.59 -16.30
C GLU A 297 16.45 20.58 -15.62
N ALA A 298 16.36 19.37 -16.19
CA ALA A 298 15.57 18.29 -15.61
C ALA A 298 16.07 17.93 -14.21
N LEU A 299 15.17 17.89 -13.23
CA LEU A 299 15.48 17.38 -11.90
C LEU A 299 16.04 15.94 -12.02
N VAL A 300 17.07 15.60 -11.25
CA VAL A 300 17.79 14.32 -11.36
C VAL A 300 16.86 13.08 -11.41
N PRO A 301 15.81 12.95 -10.55
CA PRO A 301 14.85 11.85 -10.68
C PRO A 301 14.09 11.82 -12.00
N VAL A 302 13.70 12.99 -12.50
CA VAL A 302 12.94 13.15 -13.75
C VAL A 302 13.84 12.82 -14.94
N ALA A 303 15.07 13.33 -14.96
CA ALA A 303 16.06 13.00 -15.98
C ALA A 303 16.32 11.49 -16.05
N PHE A 304 16.47 10.82 -14.90
CA PHE A 304 16.64 9.36 -14.86
C PHE A 304 15.42 8.63 -15.43
N TRP A 305 14.20 9.06 -15.10
CA TRP A 305 12.99 8.46 -15.64
C TRP A 305 12.87 8.64 -17.16
N LEU A 306 13.16 9.85 -17.66
CA LEU A 306 13.13 10.14 -19.10
C LEU A 306 14.18 9.34 -19.87
N ASP A 307 15.37 9.16 -19.33
CA ASP A 307 16.41 8.27 -19.88
C ASP A 307 15.89 6.83 -20.07
N LYS A 308 15.14 6.30 -19.09
CA LYS A 308 14.53 4.96 -19.18
C LYS A 308 13.40 4.84 -20.19
N LEU A 309 12.82 5.97 -20.60
CA LEU A 309 11.84 6.03 -21.69
C LEU A 309 12.48 6.35 -23.04
N SER A 310 13.82 6.44 -23.12
CA SER A 310 14.55 6.91 -24.31
C SER A 310 14.18 8.34 -24.72
N LEU A 311 13.77 9.16 -23.74
CA LEU A 311 13.44 10.59 -23.88
C LEU A 311 14.49 11.50 -23.21
N GLY A 312 15.61 10.94 -22.75
CA GLY A 312 16.63 11.66 -21.96
C GLY A 312 17.39 12.74 -22.73
N GLU A 313 17.41 12.67 -24.07
CA GLU A 313 18.06 13.66 -24.93
C GLU A 313 17.17 14.87 -25.23
N LEU A 314 15.86 14.78 -24.97
CA LEU A 314 14.92 15.87 -25.20
C LEU A 314 15.06 16.94 -24.13
N ALA A 315 14.89 18.21 -24.51
CA ALA A 315 14.81 19.28 -23.54
C ALA A 315 13.60 19.04 -22.61
N PRO A 316 13.69 19.40 -21.31
CA PRO A 316 12.60 19.13 -20.36
C PRO A 316 11.29 19.86 -20.68
N THR A 317 11.34 20.86 -21.55
CA THR A 317 10.18 21.62 -22.06
C THR A 317 9.54 21.00 -23.30
N GLU A 318 10.19 20.03 -23.94
CA GLU A 318 9.62 19.34 -25.10
C GLU A 318 8.33 18.59 -24.71
N PRO A 319 7.27 18.63 -25.54
CA PRO A 319 5.98 18.03 -25.20
C PRO A 319 6.05 16.55 -24.80
N ALA A 320 6.94 15.78 -25.44
CA ALA A 320 7.12 14.36 -25.13
C ALA A 320 7.78 14.13 -23.75
N ALA A 321 8.80 14.93 -23.39
CA ALA A 321 9.43 14.86 -22.08
C ALA A 321 8.45 15.30 -20.97
N VAL A 322 7.70 16.37 -21.22
CA VAL A 322 6.63 16.86 -20.34
C VAL A 322 5.57 15.79 -20.11
N ALA A 323 5.08 15.15 -21.18
CA ALA A 323 4.11 14.06 -21.08
C ALA A 323 4.68 12.85 -20.32
N GLY A 324 5.91 12.43 -20.61
CA GLY A 324 6.57 11.32 -19.93
C GLY A 324 6.75 11.55 -18.42
N ALA A 325 7.08 12.78 -18.03
CA ALA A 325 7.18 13.18 -16.62
C ALA A 325 5.80 13.23 -15.95
N LEU A 326 4.80 13.85 -16.57
CA LEU A 326 3.43 13.92 -16.03
C LEU A 326 2.81 12.54 -15.85
N VAL A 327 2.92 11.67 -16.86
CA VAL A 327 2.40 10.31 -16.78
C VAL A 327 3.12 9.53 -15.69
N GLY A 328 4.45 9.63 -15.58
CA GLY A 328 5.21 8.98 -14.52
C GLY A 328 4.74 9.37 -13.11
N VAL A 329 4.55 10.68 -12.88
CA VAL A 329 4.08 11.21 -11.59
C VAL A 329 2.60 10.84 -11.33
N ALA A 330 1.74 10.89 -12.36
CA ALA A 330 0.34 10.52 -12.25
C ALA A 330 0.16 9.01 -11.96
N LEU A 331 0.95 8.15 -12.60
CA LEU A 331 0.96 6.70 -12.34
C LEU A 331 1.46 6.40 -10.92
N ALA A 332 2.54 7.05 -10.47
CA ALA A 332 2.99 6.95 -9.09
C ALA A 332 1.90 7.45 -8.12
N GLY A 333 1.20 8.52 -8.48
CA GLY A 333 0.03 9.04 -7.76
C GLY A 333 -1.10 8.02 -7.62
N LEU A 334 -1.48 7.39 -8.73
CA LEU A 334 -2.53 6.36 -8.77
C LEU A 334 -2.16 5.17 -7.87
N VAL A 335 -0.95 4.64 -8.02
CA VAL A 335 -0.45 3.49 -7.24
C VAL A 335 -0.36 3.85 -5.76
N GLY A 336 0.25 4.99 -5.43
CA GLY A 336 0.37 5.45 -4.05
C GLY A 336 -0.99 5.68 -3.40
N GLY A 337 -1.93 6.32 -4.08
CA GLY A 337 -3.30 6.54 -3.58
C GLY A 337 -4.08 5.24 -3.38
N TRP A 338 -3.92 4.26 -4.27
CA TRP A 338 -4.47 2.92 -4.10
C TRP A 338 -3.90 2.21 -2.86
N LEU A 339 -2.58 2.27 -2.66
CA LEU A 339 -1.92 1.73 -1.47
C LEU A 339 -2.44 2.42 -0.20
N GLY A 340 -2.49 3.75 -0.19
CA GLY A 340 -2.99 4.53 0.94
C GLY A 340 -4.42 4.20 1.32
N GLY A 341 -5.33 4.10 0.34
CA GLY A 341 -6.73 3.73 0.58
C GLY A 341 -6.91 2.28 1.03
N SER A 342 -6.01 1.38 0.62
CA SER A 342 -6.04 -0.03 1.00
C SER A 342 -5.47 -0.28 2.39
N LEU A 343 -4.39 0.42 2.76
CA LEU A 343 -3.70 0.29 4.04
C LEU A 343 -4.42 1.06 5.16
N PHE A 344 -4.90 2.27 4.85
CA PHE A 344 -5.54 3.15 5.82
C PHE A 344 -7.02 3.26 5.48
N GLN A 345 -7.78 2.20 5.72
CA GLN A 345 -9.22 2.25 5.57
C GLN A 345 -9.81 3.20 6.62
N PRO A 346 -10.85 3.98 6.26
CA PRO A 346 -11.40 4.93 7.20
C PRO A 346 -11.97 4.22 8.42
N LEU A 347 -11.50 4.65 9.58
CA LEU A 347 -11.91 4.10 10.86
C LEU A 347 -13.39 4.36 11.16
N ALA A 348 -13.97 5.50 10.76
CA ALA A 348 -15.37 5.85 11.04
C ALA A 348 -16.26 5.84 9.76
N PRO A 349 -17.51 5.36 9.83
CA PRO A 349 -18.49 5.50 8.74
C PRO A 349 -18.71 6.96 8.34
N GLU A 350 -19.08 7.19 7.08
CA GLU A 350 -19.18 8.53 6.49
C GLU A 350 -20.20 9.43 7.21
N GLY A 351 -21.34 8.87 7.62
CA GLY A 351 -22.38 9.60 8.36
C GLY A 351 -21.93 10.15 9.73
N MET A 352 -20.82 9.68 10.28
CA MET A 352 -20.22 10.23 11.50
C MET A 352 -19.19 11.33 11.26
N ARG A 353 -18.67 11.46 10.03
CA ARG A 353 -17.63 12.44 9.74
C ARG A 353 -18.18 13.84 9.46
N GLY A 354 -19.47 13.95 9.13
CA GLY A 354 -20.10 15.20 8.71
C GLY A 354 -20.73 16.06 9.81
N PHE A 355 -20.80 15.60 11.07
CA PHE A 355 -21.65 16.26 12.08
C PHE A 355 -21.08 17.54 12.71
N ARG A 356 -20.13 18.22 12.07
CA ARG A 356 -19.45 19.40 12.68
C ARG A 356 -19.47 20.70 11.88
N SER A 357 -20.19 20.79 10.75
CA SER A 357 -20.28 22.05 9.98
C SER A 357 -21.60 22.83 10.19
N GLY A 358 -22.38 22.52 11.23
CA GLY A 358 -23.57 23.29 11.60
C GLY A 358 -23.35 24.05 12.90
N ARG A 359 -22.63 25.17 12.82
CA ARG A 359 -22.45 26.29 13.77
C ARG A 359 -21.43 27.21 13.07
N ASP A 360 -21.75 28.39 12.57
CA ASP A 360 -22.77 29.38 12.93
C ASP A 360 -23.43 30.02 11.70
#